data_AF-A0A1H7FU55-F1
#
_entry.id   AF-A0A1H7FU55-F1
#
_cell.length_a   1.000
_cell.length_b   1.000
_cell.length_c   1.000
_cell.angle_alpha   90.00
_cell.angle_beta   90.00
_cell.angle_gamma   90.00
#
_symmetry.space_group_name_H-M   'P 1'
#
loop_
_entity.id
_entity.type
_entity.pdbx_description
1 polymer ?
#
loop_
_entity_poly.entity_id
_entity_poly.type
_entity_poly.pdbx_seq_one_letter_code
_entity_poly.pdbx_strand_id
1 'polypeptide(L)' 'MAYFGFNELKTGKTGGSRRKFVDDNKNVISLHKPHPQNIMKRYAIEEAIAVLKKLGHKL' A
#
# COMPACT_ATOMS: atom_id res chain seq x y z
N MET A 1 -7.16 2.63 0.64
CA MET A 1 -6.12 3.39 1.34
C MET A 1 -6.61 4.77 1.77
N ALA A 2 -7.31 5.53 0.91
CA ALA A 2 -7.90 6.83 1.30
C ALA A 2 -8.80 6.76 2.56
N TYR A 3 -9.57 5.68 2.75
CA TYR A 3 -10.35 5.45 3.98
C TYR A 3 -9.51 5.49 5.27
N PHE A 4 -8.24 5.11 5.19
CA PHE A 4 -7.30 5.13 6.30
C PHE A 4 -6.44 6.41 6.34
N GLY A 5 -6.78 7.45 5.57
CA GLY A 5 -6.01 8.70 5.49
C GLY A 5 -4.77 8.66 4.59
N PHE A 6 -4.60 7.59 3.81
CA PHE A 6 -3.46 7.43 2.92
C PHE A 6 -3.76 7.91 1.49
N ASN A 7 -2.91 8.79 0.98
CA ASN A 7 -2.92 9.27 -0.39
C ASN A 7 -1.93 8.49 -1.27
N GLU A 8 -2.30 8.24 -2.51
CA GLU A 8 -1.41 7.56 -3.44
C GLU A 8 -0.31 8.49 -3.97
N LEU A 9 0.94 8.02 -3.90
CA LEU A 9 2.08 8.68 -4.52
C LEU A 9 2.18 8.28 -6.00
N LYS A 10 2.15 9.26 -6.89
CA LYS A 10 2.46 9.07 -8.31
C LYS A 10 3.94 8.67 -8.44
N THR A 11 4.20 7.44 -8.84
CA THR A 11 5.56 6.99 -9.16
C THR A 11 5.90 7.37 -10.60
N GLY A 12 7.12 7.87 -10.84
CA GLY A 12 7.59 8.22 -12.20
C GLY A 12 7.72 7.01 -13.13
N LYS A 13 8.21 7.25 -14.36
CA LYS A 13 8.27 6.26 -15.47
C LYS A 13 8.98 4.93 -15.12
N THR A 14 9.86 4.91 -14.11
CA THR A 14 10.63 3.73 -13.66
C THR A 14 9.96 2.93 -12.53
N GLY A 15 8.83 3.40 -11.99
CA GLY A 15 8.16 2.79 -10.84
C GLY A 15 7.49 1.44 -11.11
N GLY A 16 7.29 1.09 -12.38
CA GLY A 16 6.67 -0.17 -12.81
C GLY A 16 5.30 -0.39 -12.17
N SER A 17 5.04 -1.62 -11.75
CA SER A 17 3.77 -2.04 -11.12
C SER A 17 3.64 -1.63 -9.64
N ARG A 18 4.63 -0.96 -9.04
CA ARG A 18 4.56 -0.56 -7.62
C ARG A 18 3.58 0.59 -7.42
N ARG A 19 2.83 0.52 -6.33
CA ARG A 19 1.90 1.56 -5.84
C ARG A 19 2.32 1.92 -4.44
N LYS A 20 2.63 3.19 -4.22
CA LYS A 20 2.99 3.71 -2.89
C LYS A 20 1.86 4.57 -2.38
N PHE A 21 1.59 4.46 -1.10
CA PHE A 21 0.60 5.26 -0.38
C PHE A 21 1.28 5.90 0.81
N VAL A 22 0.95 7.16 1.11
CA VAL A 22 1.52 7.93 2.21
C VAL A 22 0.44 8.68 2.96
N ASP A 23 0.53 8.75 4.28
CA ASP A 23 -0.31 9.59 5.13
C ASP A 23 0.39 10.93 5.49
N ASP A 24 -0.28 11.79 6.26
CA ASP A 24 0.26 13.08 6.69
C ASP A 24 1.47 12.93 7.64
N ASN A 25 1.53 11.81 8.36
CA ASN A 25 2.62 11.44 9.27
C ASN A 25 3.82 10.79 8.55
N LYS A 26 3.81 10.74 7.21
CA LYS A 26 4.86 10.14 6.37
C LYS A 26 5.02 8.62 6.55
N ASN A 27 4.02 7.93 7.09
CA ASN A 27 3.96 6.47 7.03
C ASN A 27 3.74 6.04 5.58
N VAL A 28 4.46 5.02 5.13
CA VAL A 28 4.39 4.55 3.74
C VAL A 28 3.94 3.10 3.67
N ILE A 29 2.93 2.83 2.86
CA ILE A 29 2.56 1.48 2.43
C ILE A 29 2.94 1.32 0.96
N SER A 30 3.78 0.33 0.65
CA SER A 30 4.20 0.03 -0.72
C SER A 30 3.67 -1.33 -1.14
N LEU A 31 2.82 -1.34 -2.16
CA LEU A 31 2.22 -2.54 -2.72
C LEU A 31 2.70 -2.76 -4.14
N HIS A 32 2.83 -4.01 -4.55
CA HIS A 32 2.98 -4.36 -5.95
C HIS A 32 1.59 -4.63 -6.55
N LYS A 33 1.29 -4.07 -7.73
CA LYS A 33 0.17 -4.58 -8.52
C LYS A 33 0.45 -6.06 -8.81
N PRO A 34 -0.58 -6.91 -8.75
CA PRO A 34 -0.41 -8.31 -9.06
C PRO A 34 0.07 -8.47 -10.51
N HIS A 35 1.12 -9.26 -10.70
CA HIS A 35 1.72 -9.52 -12.02
C HIS A 35 2.44 -10.88 -12.01
N PRO A 36 2.26 -11.73 -13.04
CA PRO A 36 1.41 -11.55 -14.24
C PRO A 36 -0.08 -11.84 -14.04
N GLN A 37 -0.45 -12.58 -12.99
CA GLN A 37 -1.87 -12.81 -12.68
C GLN A 37 -2.48 -11.57 -12.01
N ASN A 38 -3.80 -11.37 -12.15
CA ASN A 38 -4.55 -10.28 -11.49
C ASN A 38 -4.82 -10.52 -9.99
N ILE A 39 -4.15 -11.51 -9.37
CA ILE A 39 -4.36 -11.89 -7.97
C ILE A 39 -3.19 -11.39 -7.11
N MET A 40 -3.48 -10.59 -6.09
CA MET A 40 -2.49 -10.13 -5.13
C MET A 40 -2.06 -11.28 -4.22
N LYS A 41 -0.74 -11.43 -4.00
CA LYS A 41 -0.21 -12.43 -3.08
C LYS A 41 -0.62 -12.09 -1.65
N ARG A 42 -1.03 -13.12 -0.89
CA ARG A 42 -1.50 -12.99 0.50
C ARG A 42 -0.56 -12.16 1.39
N TYR A 43 0.75 -12.36 1.28
CA TYR A 43 1.72 -11.62 2.10
C TYR A 43 1.63 -10.10 1.92
N ALA A 44 1.30 -9.61 0.72
CA ALA A 44 1.22 -8.18 0.45
C ALA A 44 0.00 -7.54 1.13
N ILE A 45 -1.08 -8.33 1.26
CA ILE A 45 -2.27 -7.94 2.02
C ILE A 45 -1.94 -7.95 3.52
N GLU A 46 -1.29 -9.01 4.00
CA GLU A 46 -0.91 -9.14 5.42
C GLU A 46 0.05 -8.03 5.86
N GLU A 47 1.00 -7.62 5.02
CA GLU A 47 1.91 -6.52 5.29
C GLU A 47 1.16 -5.18 5.42
N ALA A 48 0.24 -4.87 4.50
CA ALA A 48 -0.60 -3.68 4.59
C ALA A 48 -1.46 -3.68 5.87
N ILE A 49 -2.07 -4.82 6.19
CA ILE A 49 -2.86 -5.01 7.43
C ILE A 49 -1.99 -4.77 8.67
N ALA A 50 -0.76 -5.30 8.69
CA ALA A 50 0.15 -5.14 9.81
C ALA A 50 0.54 -3.68 10.02
N VAL A 51 0.79 -2.93 8.95
CA VAL A 51 1.03 -1.48 9.04
C VAL A 51 -0.19 -0.74 9.58
N LEU A 52 -1.38 -1.01 9.04
CA LEU A 52 -2.61 -0.35 9.48
C LEU A 52 -2.90 -0.61 10.98
N LYS A 53 -2.72 -1.85 11.44
CA LYS A 53 -2.88 -2.20 12.87
C LYS A 53 -1.86 -1.49 13.76
N LYS A 54 -0.59 -1.39 13.33
CA LYS A 54 0.46 -0.65 14.07
C LYS A 54 0.12 0.83 14.21
N LEU A 55 -0.59 1.40 13.23
CA LEU A 55 -1.08 2.78 13.26
C LEU A 55 -2.40 2.94 14.03
N GLY A 56 -2.93 1.87 14.63
CA GLY A 56 -4.12 1.91 15.47
C GLY A 56 -5.44 1.80 14.71
N HIS A 57 -5.41 1.54 13.40
CA HIS A 57 -6.65 1.33 12.64
C HIS A 57 -7.29 -0.02 12.98
N LYS A 58 -8.61 0.01 13.21
CA LYS A 58 -9.45 -1.20 13.29
C LYS A 58 -9.85 -1.60 11.86
N LEU A 59 -9.78 -2.90 11.57
CA LEU A 59 -10.03 -3.50 10.26
C LEU A 59 -11.28 -4.37 10.31
#